data_AF-A0A1W9VD72-F1
#
_entry.id   AF-A0A1W9VD72-F1
#
_cell.length_a   1.000
_cell.length_b   1.000
_cell.length_c   1.000
_cell.angle_alpha   90.00
_cell.angle_beta   90.00
_cell.angle_gamma   90.00
#
_symmetry.space_group_name_H-M   'P 1'
#
loop_
_entity.id
_entity.type
_entity.pdbx_description
1 polymer ?
#
loop_
_entity_poly.entity_id
_entity_poly.type
_entity_poly.pdbx_seq_one_letter_code
_entity_poly.pdbx_strand_id
1 'polypeptide(L)'
;MLQGKGFYIWKIKECENGDIEKIAEKAADGNFSHVIVKIADGPYTYNYDWNRHLDLVPLLASELHSRGIEVWGWHFVYGTEPAREAQKAIQRIHELNIDGYVIDAEGSYQGKHQAAKVFMQKLTNGVQGIPIALSSYRSPSYHSQFPWDEFLSKCDYNMPQLYWMKAHNPGEQLKYCVREFQKLPHTPIIVPTGAAFTEHGWSPNAAEVKEFLETAKELNLPAANFWEWANCHAELPPNVWQTICDFSWDGALAPADIAGPDIRALSDATGDIAELYIQALNTNSHDQVAELYVSNAVHILPKRTIQGKANIKNWYLLFFNQILPNATFQLTGSSGTGSSRHLTWTAQSAQGNVLNGNDTLGLVNGKIAYHLSYFTVSEATNDKYKVTASSLNVRKEPSITGKVIGSLCKDDVVTLLEKSPDLYWFKIKTTWDLIGWASHKFLVPVQDGGGGTPDDPPWLKIAYQERGVKEFAGEADNPRIVEYHKSTTLSHEYAKQDETPWCSSFANWCVEQSGYEGTDSAWARSWLNWGKKITTPRRGCIVVFKRPPSPTSGHVGFYIDQNSSKIIVLGGNQGNEVNIAPQNKDNLLAYRWPSVYTED
;
A
#
# COMPACT_ATOMS: atom_id res chain seq x y z
N MET A 1 -16.99 -11.38 15.84
CA MET A 1 -16.48 -10.24 15.04
C MET A 1 -17.36 -9.05 15.38
N LEU A 2 -16.77 -7.96 15.88
CA LEU A 2 -17.47 -6.71 16.22
C LEU A 2 -18.27 -6.20 15.00
N GLN A 3 -19.57 -5.98 15.17
CA GLN A 3 -20.46 -5.52 14.10
C GLN A 3 -21.46 -4.50 14.63
N GLY A 4 -21.71 -3.43 13.89
CA GLY A 4 -22.70 -2.41 14.25
C GLY A 4 -22.09 -1.09 14.71
N LYS A 5 -22.87 -0.34 15.48
CA LYS A 5 -22.47 0.96 16.02
C LYS A 5 -21.94 0.80 17.44
N GLY A 6 -20.91 1.56 17.78
CA GLY A 6 -20.37 1.68 19.12
C GLY A 6 -20.14 3.12 19.55
N PHE A 7 -19.89 3.30 20.84
CA PHE A 7 -19.67 4.63 21.42
C PHE A 7 -18.68 4.57 22.58
N TYR A 8 -17.78 5.54 22.64
CA TYR A 8 -16.84 5.67 23.75
C TYR A 8 -17.43 6.44 24.92
N ILE A 9 -17.21 5.91 26.13
CA ILE A 9 -17.45 6.56 27.40
C ILE A 9 -16.11 6.84 28.07
N TRP A 10 -15.80 8.13 28.28
CA TRP A 10 -14.64 8.53 29.08
C TRP A 10 -14.93 8.40 30.57
N LYS A 11 -15.99 9.07 31.06
CA LYS A 11 -16.35 9.11 32.47
C LYS A 11 -17.81 8.74 32.65
N ILE A 12 -18.06 7.63 33.34
CA ILE A 12 -19.43 7.13 33.60
C ILE A 12 -20.25 8.19 34.35
N LYS A 13 -19.63 8.90 35.30
CA LYS A 13 -20.30 9.94 36.10
C LYS A 13 -20.83 11.12 35.29
N GLU A 14 -20.30 11.37 34.09
CA GLU A 14 -20.74 12.46 33.20
C GLU A 14 -21.81 11.97 32.21
N CYS A 15 -22.05 10.67 32.10
CA CYS A 15 -23.10 10.06 31.27
C CYS A 15 -24.35 9.89 32.12
N GLU A 16 -25.46 10.56 31.79
CA GLU A 16 -26.74 10.46 32.51
C GLU A 16 -26.60 10.70 34.03
N ASN A 17 -25.63 11.54 34.43
CA ASN A 17 -25.26 11.81 35.83
C ASN A 17 -24.77 10.57 36.61
N GLY A 18 -24.18 9.58 35.91
CA GLY A 18 -23.70 8.34 36.50
C GLY A 18 -24.79 7.29 36.76
N ASP A 19 -25.98 7.47 36.18
CA ASP A 19 -27.10 6.55 36.29
C ASP A 19 -26.90 5.36 35.34
N ILE A 20 -26.45 4.23 35.90
CA ILE A 20 -26.05 3.02 35.15
C ILE A 20 -27.18 2.48 34.28
N GLU A 21 -28.40 2.43 34.81
CA GLU A 21 -29.58 1.89 34.11
C GLU A 21 -29.91 2.79 32.91
N LYS A 22 -29.93 4.12 33.10
CA LYS A 22 -30.22 5.06 32.01
C LYS A 22 -29.18 5.08 30.90
N ILE A 23 -27.89 4.92 31.25
CA ILE A 23 -26.82 4.81 30.24
C ILE A 23 -27.10 3.59 29.36
N ALA A 24 -27.40 2.44 29.97
CA ALA A 24 -27.63 1.21 29.25
C ALA A 24 -28.97 1.18 28.50
N GLU A 25 -30.02 1.80 29.03
CA GLU A 25 -31.28 2.05 28.32
C GLU A 25 -31.04 2.85 27.05
N LYS A 26 -30.33 3.98 27.14
CA LYS A 26 -29.98 4.78 25.97
C LYS A 26 -29.11 4.03 24.97
N ALA A 27 -28.21 3.16 25.45
CA ALA A 27 -27.41 2.31 24.58
C ALA A 27 -28.30 1.33 23.79
N ALA A 28 -29.27 0.70 24.46
CA ALA A 28 -30.23 -0.20 23.84
C ALA A 28 -31.15 0.53 22.86
N ASP A 29 -31.72 1.67 23.26
CA ASP A 29 -32.62 2.48 22.43
C ASP A 29 -31.90 3.01 21.17
N GLY A 30 -30.59 3.26 21.27
CA GLY A 30 -29.75 3.67 20.14
C GLY A 30 -29.34 2.53 19.19
N ASN A 31 -29.76 1.29 19.47
CA ASN A 31 -29.33 0.07 18.79
C ASN A 31 -27.80 -0.04 18.71
N PHE A 32 -27.10 0.30 19.80
CA PHE A 32 -25.67 0.11 19.88
C PHE A 32 -25.34 -1.35 20.12
N SER A 33 -24.42 -1.87 19.31
CA SER A 33 -23.91 -3.24 19.44
C SER A 33 -22.88 -3.37 20.56
N HIS A 34 -22.17 -2.29 20.86
CA HIS A 34 -21.13 -2.27 21.87
C HIS A 34 -20.92 -0.87 22.47
N VAL A 35 -20.38 -0.82 23.68
CA VAL A 35 -19.96 0.40 24.37
C VAL A 35 -18.52 0.25 24.84
N ILE A 36 -17.71 1.29 24.62
CA ILE A 36 -16.27 1.29 24.87
C ILE A 36 -15.97 2.19 26.08
N VAL A 37 -15.75 1.61 27.26
CA VAL A 37 -15.67 2.32 28.54
C VAL A 37 -14.22 2.49 29.00
N LYS A 38 -13.84 3.66 29.55
CA LYS A 38 -12.47 3.84 30.06
C LYS A 38 -12.28 3.02 31.33
N ILE A 39 -11.35 2.07 31.29
CA ILE A 39 -11.08 1.16 32.42
C ILE A 39 -9.78 1.47 33.17
N ALA A 40 -8.85 2.16 32.50
CA ALA A 40 -7.55 2.49 33.04
C ALA A 40 -6.94 3.73 32.38
N ASP A 41 -5.99 4.33 33.10
CA ASP A 41 -5.21 5.48 32.67
C ASP A 41 -3.78 5.32 33.19
N GLY A 42 -2.83 5.04 32.29
CA GLY A 42 -1.48 4.59 32.65
C GLY A 42 -1.51 3.36 33.57
N PRO A 43 -0.82 3.35 34.72
CA PRO A 43 -0.88 2.23 35.66
C PRO A 43 -2.07 2.29 36.64
N TYR A 44 -3.06 3.17 36.43
CA TYR A 44 -4.14 3.44 37.38
C TYR A 44 -5.51 2.97 36.88
N THR A 45 -6.36 2.56 37.82
CA THR A 45 -7.77 2.22 37.55
C THR A 45 -8.57 3.49 37.27
N TYR A 46 -9.48 3.44 36.29
CA TYR A 46 -10.37 4.54 35.94
C TYR A 46 -11.84 4.20 36.22
N ASN A 47 -12.70 5.22 36.31
CA ASN A 47 -14.13 5.11 36.69
C ASN A 47 -14.40 4.47 38.07
N TYR A 48 -13.42 4.55 38.99
CA TYR A 48 -13.61 4.21 40.40
C TYR A 48 -14.17 5.40 41.18
N ASP A 49 -15.28 5.18 41.89
CA ASP A 49 -15.85 6.14 42.82
C ASP A 49 -15.17 6.02 44.20
N TRP A 50 -14.16 6.85 44.42
CA TRP A 50 -13.40 6.87 45.68
C TRP A 50 -14.23 7.21 46.91
N ASN A 51 -15.32 7.97 46.76
CA ASN A 51 -16.18 8.31 47.90
C ASN A 51 -17.05 7.13 48.34
N ARG A 52 -17.47 6.30 47.37
CA ARG A 52 -18.30 5.11 47.60
C ARG A 52 -17.49 3.82 47.72
N HIS A 53 -16.18 3.89 47.46
CA HIS A 53 -15.29 2.74 47.30
C HIS A 53 -15.86 1.70 46.32
N LEU A 54 -16.34 2.20 45.18
CA LEU A 54 -17.10 1.41 44.21
C LEU A 54 -16.54 1.61 42.81
N ASP A 55 -16.18 0.52 42.14
CA ASP A 55 -15.88 0.53 40.72
C ASP A 55 -17.19 0.57 39.92
N LEU A 56 -17.37 1.60 39.08
CA LEU A 56 -18.59 1.75 38.30
C LEU A 56 -18.59 0.89 37.03
N VAL A 57 -17.42 0.42 36.56
CA VAL A 57 -17.33 -0.32 35.31
C VAL A 57 -18.04 -1.68 35.37
N PRO A 58 -17.85 -2.53 36.41
CA PRO A 58 -18.57 -3.81 36.49
C PRO A 58 -20.10 -3.66 36.50
N LEU A 59 -20.60 -2.59 37.13
CA LEU A 59 -22.04 -2.32 37.19
C LEU A 59 -22.59 -1.97 35.81
N LEU A 60 -21.91 -1.07 35.09
CA LEU A 60 -22.29 -0.71 33.73
C LEU A 60 -22.15 -1.89 32.77
N ALA A 61 -21.08 -2.68 32.90
CA ALA A 61 -20.85 -3.84 32.07
C ALA A 61 -21.97 -4.88 32.22
N SER A 62 -22.33 -5.20 33.46
CA SER A 62 -23.43 -6.13 33.75
C SER A 62 -24.77 -5.67 33.18
N GLU A 63 -25.07 -4.36 33.29
CA GLU A 63 -26.33 -3.81 32.79
C GLU A 63 -26.38 -3.82 31.25
N LEU A 64 -25.28 -3.45 30.58
CA LEU A 64 -25.17 -3.52 29.11
C LEU A 64 -25.27 -4.95 28.59
N HIS A 65 -24.59 -5.90 29.25
CA HIS A 65 -24.67 -7.33 28.93
C HIS A 65 -26.09 -7.88 29.05
N SER A 66 -26.85 -7.45 30.06
CA SER A 66 -28.25 -7.85 30.24
C SER A 66 -29.15 -7.45 29.06
N ARG A 67 -28.70 -6.47 28.26
CA ARG A 67 -29.36 -5.93 27.07
C ARG A 67 -28.74 -6.42 25.76
N GLY A 68 -27.80 -7.36 25.83
CA GLY A 68 -27.13 -7.94 24.67
C GLY A 68 -26.10 -7.02 24.00
N ILE A 69 -25.58 -6.03 24.73
CA ILE A 69 -24.60 -5.05 24.23
C ILE A 69 -23.21 -5.46 24.71
N GLU A 70 -22.25 -5.63 23.79
CA GLU A 70 -20.87 -5.95 24.15
C GLU A 70 -20.19 -4.77 24.87
N VAL A 71 -19.27 -5.06 25.79
CA VAL A 71 -18.56 -4.08 26.60
C VAL A 71 -17.08 -4.19 26.33
N TRP A 72 -16.51 -3.13 25.76
CA TRP A 72 -15.07 -3.04 25.50
C TRP A 72 -14.44 -2.08 26.50
N GLY A 73 -13.26 -2.43 27.02
CA GLY A 73 -12.53 -1.57 27.95
C GLY A 73 -11.40 -0.84 27.26
N TRP A 74 -11.41 0.50 27.25
CA TRP A 74 -10.30 1.29 26.71
C TRP A 74 -9.34 1.82 27.78
N HIS A 75 -8.06 1.88 27.43
CA HIS A 75 -6.97 2.23 28.33
C HIS A 75 -6.02 3.20 27.66
N PHE A 76 -5.96 4.43 28.20
CA PHE A 76 -4.97 5.42 27.78
C PHE A 76 -3.58 5.07 28.31
N VAL A 77 -2.60 4.91 27.43
CA VAL A 77 -1.24 4.49 27.77
C VAL A 77 -0.21 5.57 27.41
N TYR A 78 0.87 5.68 28.21
CA TYR A 78 1.91 6.70 28.03
C TYR A 78 3.27 6.15 27.59
N GLY A 79 3.51 4.87 27.81
CA GLY A 79 4.79 4.22 27.47
C GLY A 79 5.96 4.69 28.34
N THR A 80 5.67 5.39 29.43
CA THR A 80 6.64 5.76 30.47
C THR A 80 6.92 4.57 31.39
N GLU A 81 5.89 3.80 31.74
CA GLU A 81 5.97 2.60 32.56
C GLU A 81 5.28 1.40 31.88
N PRO A 82 5.71 1.00 30.66
CA PRO A 82 4.95 0.08 29.80
C PRO A 82 4.65 -1.28 30.44
N ALA A 83 5.54 -1.78 31.32
CA ALA A 83 5.30 -3.02 32.04
C ALA A 83 4.21 -2.90 33.12
N ARG A 84 4.10 -1.75 33.80
CA ARG A 84 3.04 -1.50 34.80
C ARG A 84 1.72 -1.16 34.12
N GLU A 85 1.75 -0.43 33.02
CA GLU A 85 0.57 -0.19 32.17
C GLU A 85 -0.01 -1.52 31.69
N ALA A 86 0.80 -2.41 31.10
CA ALA A 86 0.34 -3.73 30.67
C ALA A 86 -0.15 -4.61 31.84
N GLN A 87 0.49 -4.52 33.03
CA GLN A 87 -0.02 -5.21 34.21
C GLN A 87 -1.39 -4.69 34.64
N LYS A 88 -1.62 -3.37 34.56
CA LYS A 88 -2.93 -2.78 34.83
C LYS A 88 -3.95 -3.24 33.80
N ALA A 89 -3.62 -3.26 32.51
CA ALA A 89 -4.50 -3.78 31.46
C ALA A 89 -4.94 -5.22 31.76
N ILE A 90 -3.99 -6.13 32.02
CA ILE A 90 -4.26 -7.53 32.37
C ILE A 90 -5.18 -7.62 33.59
N GLN A 91 -4.88 -6.86 34.65
CA GLN A 91 -5.72 -6.83 35.85
C GLN A 91 -7.17 -6.45 35.51
N ARG A 92 -7.37 -5.36 34.75
CA ARG A 92 -8.72 -4.86 34.42
C ARG A 92 -9.47 -5.83 33.51
N ILE A 93 -8.80 -6.47 32.56
CA ILE A 93 -9.41 -7.49 31.70
C ILE A 93 -9.99 -8.64 32.54
N HIS A 94 -9.24 -9.13 33.53
CA HIS A 94 -9.70 -10.23 34.39
C HIS A 94 -10.77 -9.81 35.42
N GLU A 95 -10.77 -8.55 35.86
CA GLU A 95 -11.70 -8.06 36.89
C GLU A 95 -13.09 -7.70 36.34
N LEU A 96 -13.19 -7.27 35.09
CA LEU A 96 -14.33 -6.47 34.61
C LEU A 96 -15.34 -7.22 33.75
N ASN A 97 -15.08 -8.49 33.41
CA ASN A 97 -15.92 -9.26 32.48
C ASN A 97 -16.22 -8.47 31.20
N ILE A 98 -15.17 -7.99 30.52
CA ILE A 98 -15.27 -7.24 29.25
C ILE A 98 -15.07 -8.18 28.06
N ASP A 99 -15.69 -7.83 26.92
CA ASP A 99 -15.67 -8.62 25.68
C ASP A 99 -14.49 -8.27 24.77
N GLY A 100 -13.85 -7.13 25.00
CA GLY A 100 -12.68 -6.69 24.24
C GLY A 100 -11.88 -5.60 24.94
N TYR A 101 -10.64 -5.42 24.53
CA TYR A 101 -9.72 -4.46 25.13
C TYR A 101 -9.15 -3.51 24.08
N VAL A 102 -9.21 -2.20 24.34
CA VAL A 102 -8.73 -1.15 23.43
C VAL A 102 -7.55 -0.41 24.05
N ILE A 103 -6.43 -0.44 23.35
CA ILE A 103 -5.24 0.36 23.68
C ILE A 103 -5.43 1.73 23.06
N ASP A 104 -5.43 2.78 23.86
CA ASP A 104 -5.39 4.15 23.35
C ASP A 104 -3.98 4.71 23.53
N ALA A 105 -3.21 4.64 22.43
CA ALA A 105 -1.82 5.07 22.38
C ALA A 105 -1.70 6.22 21.36
N GLU A 106 -1.32 7.39 21.86
CA GLU A 106 -1.27 8.62 21.06
C GLU A 106 0.14 9.24 21.06
N GLY A 107 0.24 10.56 21.24
CA GLY A 107 1.48 11.34 21.06
C GLY A 107 2.57 10.93 22.05
N SER A 108 2.15 10.44 23.22
CA SER A 108 3.02 9.91 24.26
C SER A 108 3.88 8.72 23.80
N TYR A 109 3.45 7.99 22.76
CA TYR A 109 4.15 6.83 22.22
C TYR A 109 5.01 7.12 20.99
N GLN A 110 5.03 8.35 20.47
CA GLN A 110 5.87 8.70 19.32
C GLN A 110 7.36 8.40 19.62
N GLY A 111 7.99 7.61 18.74
CA GLY A 111 9.37 7.15 18.87
C GLY A 111 9.60 6.06 19.92
N LYS A 112 8.59 5.62 20.68
CA LYS A 112 8.75 4.67 21.79
C LYS A 112 8.53 3.21 21.39
N HIS A 113 9.17 2.76 20.31
CA HIS A 113 9.06 1.37 19.82
C HIS A 113 9.40 0.31 20.88
N GLN A 114 10.45 0.53 21.67
CA GLN A 114 10.80 -0.44 22.73
C GLN A 114 9.74 -0.50 23.84
N ALA A 115 9.10 0.62 24.18
CA ALA A 115 8.03 0.64 25.17
C ALA A 115 6.80 -0.11 24.64
N ALA A 116 6.43 0.09 23.38
CA ALA A 116 5.35 -0.63 22.71
C ALA A 116 5.62 -2.14 22.70
N LYS A 117 6.84 -2.59 22.38
CA LYS A 117 7.24 -4.01 22.46
C LYS A 117 7.04 -4.58 23.86
N VAL A 118 7.52 -3.88 24.90
CA VAL A 118 7.39 -4.33 26.29
C VAL A 118 5.92 -4.42 26.70
N PHE A 119 5.12 -3.40 26.38
CA PHE A 119 3.70 -3.38 26.67
C PHE A 119 2.97 -4.54 25.98
N MET A 120 3.10 -4.67 24.66
CA MET A 120 2.40 -5.68 23.88
C MET A 120 2.83 -7.10 24.21
N GLN A 121 4.13 -7.34 24.44
CA GLN A 121 4.61 -8.66 24.85
C GLN A 121 4.04 -9.07 26.20
N LYS A 122 4.00 -8.15 27.18
CA LYS A 122 3.45 -8.47 28.50
C LYS A 122 1.94 -8.67 28.44
N LEU A 123 1.22 -7.80 27.72
CA LEU A 123 -0.23 -7.91 27.53
C LEU A 123 -0.60 -9.25 26.90
N THR A 124 -0.05 -9.57 25.73
CA THR A 124 -0.38 -10.80 24.97
C THR A 124 0.04 -12.09 25.68
N ASN A 125 1.03 -12.04 26.58
CA ASN A 125 1.37 -13.17 27.44
C ASN A 125 0.42 -13.33 28.64
N GLY A 126 -0.22 -12.24 29.07
CA GLY A 126 -1.05 -12.19 30.28
C GLY A 126 -2.55 -12.37 30.04
N VAL A 127 -3.00 -12.27 28.79
CA VAL A 127 -4.40 -12.49 28.40
C VAL A 127 -4.49 -13.42 27.18
N GLN A 128 -5.49 -14.30 27.19
CA GLN A 128 -5.81 -15.21 26.08
C GLN A 128 -7.31 -15.16 25.81
N GLY A 129 -7.70 -15.26 24.55
CA GLY A 129 -9.12 -15.40 24.14
C GLY A 129 -9.94 -14.11 24.15
N ILE A 130 -9.35 -12.95 24.47
CA ILE A 130 -10.00 -11.65 24.36
C ILE A 130 -9.46 -10.88 23.14
N PRO A 131 -10.32 -10.30 22.29
CA PRO A 131 -9.87 -9.48 21.18
C PRO A 131 -9.22 -8.17 21.65
N ILE A 132 -8.14 -7.77 20.98
CA ILE A 132 -7.38 -6.56 21.27
C ILE A 132 -7.53 -5.57 20.11
N ALA A 133 -7.80 -4.31 20.44
CA ALA A 133 -7.86 -3.21 19.49
C ALA A 133 -6.82 -2.13 19.80
N LEU A 134 -6.42 -1.39 18.77
CA LEU A 134 -5.69 -0.13 18.92
C LEU A 134 -6.61 1.04 18.53
N SER A 135 -6.93 1.94 19.46
CA SER A 135 -7.39 3.29 19.14
C SER A 135 -6.20 4.08 18.62
N SER A 136 -6.17 4.31 17.30
CA SER A 136 -4.97 4.78 16.60
C SER A 136 -5.19 6.14 15.94
N TYR A 137 -4.10 6.79 15.53
CA TYR A 137 -4.19 7.85 14.54
C TYR A 137 -4.80 7.35 13.22
N ARG A 138 -5.44 8.23 12.46
CA ARG A 138 -6.03 7.87 11.15
C ARG A 138 -5.04 7.80 9.98
N SER A 139 -3.85 8.39 10.11
CA SER A 139 -2.87 8.50 9.02
C SER A 139 -1.48 8.02 9.45
N PRO A 140 -1.16 6.74 9.18
CA PRO A 140 0.18 6.19 9.40
C PRO A 140 1.32 6.98 8.76
N SER A 141 1.17 7.47 7.52
CA SER A 141 2.24 8.23 6.86
C SER A 141 2.55 9.56 7.55
N TYR A 142 1.53 10.23 8.09
CA TYR A 142 1.70 11.47 8.85
C TYR A 142 2.30 11.21 10.24
N HIS A 143 1.98 10.07 10.86
CA HIS A 143 2.49 9.65 12.16
C HIS A 143 3.54 8.54 12.02
N SER A 144 4.55 8.72 11.17
CA SER A 144 5.53 7.68 10.84
C SER A 144 6.41 7.24 12.01
N GLN A 145 6.56 8.08 13.05
CA GLN A 145 7.29 7.73 14.28
C GLN A 145 6.46 6.94 15.30
N PHE A 146 5.15 6.77 15.06
CA PHE A 146 4.33 5.94 15.92
C PHE A 146 4.69 4.45 15.71
N PRO A 147 4.75 3.63 16.79
CA PRO A 147 5.16 2.23 16.70
C PRO A 147 4.04 1.33 16.13
N TRP A 148 3.73 1.54 14.85
CA TRP A 148 2.66 0.87 14.11
C TRP A 148 2.81 -0.65 14.11
N ASP A 149 3.97 -1.16 13.72
CA ASP A 149 4.19 -2.60 13.60
C ASP A 149 4.13 -3.29 14.96
N GLU A 150 4.70 -2.67 16.01
CA GLU A 150 4.68 -3.21 17.37
C GLU A 150 3.26 -3.40 17.92
N PHE A 151 2.37 -2.44 17.67
CA PHE A 151 0.99 -2.52 18.11
C PHE A 151 0.15 -3.37 17.16
N LEU A 152 0.04 -2.97 15.89
CA LEU A 152 -0.91 -3.54 14.95
C LEU A 152 -0.70 -5.05 14.78
N SER A 153 0.55 -5.54 14.71
CA SER A 153 0.84 -6.98 14.54
C SER A 153 0.33 -7.90 15.66
N LYS A 154 -0.17 -7.31 16.74
CA LYS A 154 -0.69 -7.99 17.94
C LYS A 154 -2.12 -7.58 18.27
N CYS A 155 -2.80 -6.85 17.38
CA CYS A 155 -4.21 -6.45 17.53
C CYS A 155 -5.09 -7.18 16.51
N ASP A 156 -6.32 -7.49 16.92
CA ASP A 156 -7.37 -8.02 16.05
C ASP A 156 -8.10 -6.88 15.30
N TYR A 157 -8.18 -5.72 15.95
CA TYR A 157 -8.87 -4.53 15.45
C TYR A 157 -7.98 -3.30 15.46
N ASN A 158 -8.21 -2.40 14.52
CA ASN A 158 -7.70 -1.04 14.54
C ASN A 158 -8.87 -0.07 14.51
N MET A 159 -8.89 0.87 15.45
CA MET A 159 -9.95 1.84 15.67
C MET A 159 -9.45 3.26 15.41
N PRO A 160 -9.20 3.64 14.14
CA PRO A 160 -8.61 4.93 13.83
C PRO A 160 -9.54 6.08 14.20
N GLN A 161 -9.00 7.06 14.92
CA GLN A 161 -9.65 8.31 15.32
C GLN A 161 -9.88 9.21 14.10
N LEU A 162 -11.08 9.16 13.53
CA LEU A 162 -11.45 9.86 12.31
C LEU A 162 -12.16 11.19 12.61
N TYR A 163 -11.49 12.11 13.29
CA TYR A 163 -12.08 13.40 13.65
C TYR A 163 -11.91 14.40 12.51
N TRP A 164 -12.95 14.55 11.68
CA TRP A 164 -12.85 15.38 10.47
C TRP A 164 -12.68 16.87 10.76
N MET A 165 -13.07 17.33 11.96
CA MET A 165 -12.92 18.70 12.42
C MET A 165 -13.39 19.69 11.33
N LYS A 166 -12.69 20.81 11.20
CA LYS A 166 -13.00 21.91 10.25
C LYS A 166 -12.90 21.54 8.76
N ALA A 167 -12.57 20.30 8.41
CA ALA A 167 -12.51 19.87 7.01
C ALA A 167 -13.87 19.44 6.44
N HIS A 168 -14.84 19.10 7.29
CA HIS A 168 -16.24 18.84 6.91
C HIS A 168 -16.40 17.84 5.73
N ASN A 169 -15.57 16.78 5.71
CA ASN A 169 -15.52 15.78 4.63
C ASN A 169 -15.23 14.35 5.16
N PRO A 170 -16.02 13.84 6.12
CA PRO A 170 -15.75 12.58 6.79
C PRO A 170 -15.59 11.38 5.84
N GLY A 171 -16.37 11.31 4.76
CA GLY A 171 -16.31 10.18 3.84
C GLY A 171 -14.97 10.10 3.10
N GLU A 172 -14.49 11.22 2.58
CA GLU A 172 -13.18 11.26 1.91
C GLU A 172 -12.03 10.98 2.87
N GLN A 173 -12.13 11.45 4.12
CA GLN A 173 -11.15 11.13 5.15
C GLN A 173 -11.15 9.65 5.50
N LEU A 174 -12.31 9.01 5.60
CA LEU A 174 -12.40 7.58 5.90
C LEU A 174 -11.80 6.74 4.76
N LYS A 175 -12.14 7.06 3.51
CA LYS A 175 -11.57 6.39 2.33
C LYS A 175 -10.05 6.55 2.28
N TYR A 176 -9.53 7.74 2.60
CA TYR A 176 -8.09 7.96 2.70
C TYR A 176 -7.46 7.14 3.82
N CYS A 177 -8.06 7.14 5.01
CA CYS A 177 -7.61 6.38 6.17
C CYS A 177 -7.47 4.87 5.85
N VAL A 178 -8.50 4.25 5.26
CA VAL A 178 -8.46 2.84 4.86
C VAL A 178 -7.33 2.57 3.86
N ARG A 179 -7.14 3.44 2.86
CA ARG A 179 -6.03 3.30 1.89
C ARG A 179 -4.65 3.40 2.53
N GLU A 180 -4.48 4.22 3.56
CA GLU A 180 -3.21 4.31 4.28
C GLU A 180 -2.91 3.02 5.04
N PHE A 181 -3.91 2.50 5.75
CA PHE A 181 -3.75 1.26 6.51
C PHE A 181 -3.50 0.03 5.63
N GLN A 182 -4.09 -0.02 4.43
CA GLN A 182 -3.84 -1.09 3.45
C GLN A 182 -2.39 -1.13 2.92
N LYS A 183 -1.59 -0.08 3.14
CA LYS A 183 -0.16 -0.06 2.74
C LYS A 183 0.76 -0.64 3.80
N LEU A 184 0.27 -0.84 5.02
CA LEU A 184 1.09 -1.31 6.12
C LEU A 184 1.38 -2.82 6.00
N PRO A 185 2.51 -3.29 6.56
CA PRO A 185 2.81 -4.72 6.62
C PRO A 185 1.73 -5.51 7.36
N HIS A 186 1.05 -4.91 8.33
CA HIS A 186 -0.03 -5.53 9.08
C HIS A 186 -1.22 -4.59 9.24
N THR A 187 -2.41 -5.07 8.84
CA THR A 187 -3.64 -4.29 8.87
C THR A 187 -4.75 -5.07 9.57
N PRO A 188 -5.02 -4.82 10.87
CA PRO A 188 -6.14 -5.43 11.59
C PRO A 188 -7.49 -4.98 11.00
N ILE A 189 -8.59 -5.56 11.49
CA ILE A 189 -9.94 -5.17 11.07
C ILE A 189 -10.17 -3.70 11.44
N ILE A 190 -10.51 -2.86 10.46
CA ILE A 190 -10.70 -1.42 10.67
C ILE A 190 -12.13 -1.13 11.17
N VAL A 191 -12.24 -0.46 12.33
CA VAL A 191 -13.49 0.00 12.94
C VAL A 191 -13.32 1.49 13.29
N PRO A 192 -13.61 2.42 12.37
CA PRO A 192 -13.26 3.82 12.54
C PRO A 192 -14.05 4.48 13.66
N THR A 193 -13.45 5.43 14.38
CA THR A 193 -14.08 6.23 15.42
C THR A 193 -14.38 7.63 14.91
N GLY A 194 -15.65 7.92 14.61
CA GLY A 194 -16.11 9.24 14.17
C GLY A 194 -16.22 10.24 15.31
N ALA A 195 -16.37 11.53 14.95
CA ALA A 195 -16.52 12.60 15.92
C ALA A 195 -17.99 12.83 16.31
N ALA A 196 -18.21 12.91 17.61
CA ALA A 196 -19.45 13.26 18.30
C ALA A 196 -19.12 14.15 19.51
N PHE A 197 -18.25 15.15 19.31
CA PHE A 197 -17.84 16.12 20.32
C PHE A 197 -17.61 17.51 19.71
N THR A 198 -17.51 18.54 20.54
CA THR A 198 -17.13 19.90 20.15
C THR A 198 -15.69 20.22 20.55
N GLU A 199 -14.95 20.91 19.69
CA GLU A 199 -13.61 21.39 20.02
C GLU A 199 -13.20 22.59 19.16
N HIS A 200 -12.46 23.55 19.75
CA HIS A 200 -11.91 24.73 19.05
C HIS A 200 -12.92 25.52 18.19
N GLY A 201 -14.16 25.65 18.69
CA GLY A 201 -15.26 26.33 18.00
C GLY A 201 -15.85 25.54 16.83
N TRP A 202 -15.55 24.25 16.74
CA TRP A 202 -16.09 23.33 15.74
C TRP A 202 -16.97 22.26 16.41
N SER A 203 -18.00 21.82 15.71
CA SER A 203 -18.85 20.68 16.05
C SER A 203 -19.26 19.93 14.78
N PRO A 204 -19.40 18.59 14.83
CA PRO A 204 -19.95 17.83 13.72
C PRO A 204 -21.45 18.11 13.60
N ASN A 205 -21.98 17.96 12.38
CA ASN A 205 -23.42 18.03 12.15
C ASN A 205 -23.99 16.67 11.73
N ALA A 206 -25.32 16.55 11.76
CA ALA A 206 -26.04 15.31 11.44
C ALA A 206 -25.72 14.78 10.03
N ALA A 207 -25.55 15.65 9.03
CA ALA A 207 -25.24 15.23 7.68
C ALA A 207 -23.84 14.60 7.58
N GLU A 208 -22.85 15.16 8.28
CA GLU A 208 -21.49 14.62 8.34
C GLU A 208 -21.43 13.28 9.07
N VAL A 209 -22.14 13.16 10.19
CA VAL A 209 -22.24 11.89 10.93
C VAL A 209 -22.91 10.81 10.07
N LYS A 210 -23.95 11.18 9.31
CA LYS A 210 -24.58 10.27 8.36
C LYS A 210 -23.61 9.89 7.23
N GLU A 211 -22.93 10.84 6.61
CA GLU A 211 -21.93 10.60 5.56
C GLU A 211 -20.82 9.66 6.04
N PHE A 212 -20.34 9.83 7.28
CA PHE A 212 -19.35 8.95 7.90
C PHE A 212 -19.85 7.50 7.97
N LEU A 213 -21.07 7.29 8.47
CA LEU A 213 -21.67 5.95 8.62
C LEU A 213 -22.01 5.32 7.27
N GLU A 214 -22.54 6.10 6.33
CA GLU A 214 -22.79 5.66 4.95
C GLU A 214 -21.47 5.25 4.29
N THR A 215 -20.42 6.04 4.44
CA THR A 215 -19.09 5.70 3.88
C THR A 215 -18.50 4.46 4.56
N ALA A 216 -18.70 4.28 5.87
CA ALA A 216 -18.28 3.06 6.55
C ALA A 216 -18.98 1.81 5.98
N LYS A 217 -20.30 1.89 5.69
CA LYS A 217 -21.05 0.83 4.99
C LYS A 217 -20.58 0.65 3.54
N GLU A 218 -20.33 1.74 2.80
CA GLU A 218 -19.79 1.69 1.43
C GLU A 218 -18.43 0.96 1.38
N LEU A 219 -17.59 1.22 2.38
CA LEU A 219 -16.32 0.54 2.59
C LEU A 219 -16.46 -0.83 3.27
N ASN A 220 -17.70 -1.25 3.58
CA ASN A 220 -18.04 -2.52 4.23
C ASN A 220 -17.22 -2.79 5.50
N LEU A 221 -16.95 -1.74 6.25
CA LEU A 221 -16.36 -1.87 7.56
C LEU A 221 -17.43 -2.54 8.46
N PRO A 222 -17.06 -3.51 9.31
CA PRO A 222 -18.06 -4.30 10.02
C PRO A 222 -18.75 -3.49 11.12
N ALA A 223 -18.07 -2.46 11.65
CA ALA A 223 -18.57 -1.58 12.68
C ALA A 223 -18.01 -0.16 12.52
N ALA A 224 -18.61 0.80 13.23
CA ALA A 224 -18.06 2.15 13.44
C ALA A 224 -18.38 2.65 14.86
N ASN A 225 -17.47 3.45 15.41
CA ASN A 225 -17.55 4.00 16.76
C ASN A 225 -17.75 5.52 16.72
N PHE A 226 -18.11 6.10 17.86
CA PHE A 226 -18.11 7.55 18.08
C PHE A 226 -17.40 7.95 19.37
N TRP A 227 -16.71 9.08 19.32
CA TRP A 227 -16.12 9.79 20.46
C TRP A 227 -16.77 11.18 20.60
N GLU A 228 -17.39 11.60 21.70
CA GLU A 228 -17.60 10.84 22.94
C GLU A 228 -18.94 11.15 23.63
N TRP A 229 -19.47 10.14 24.34
CA TRP A 229 -20.88 10.04 24.77
C TRP A 229 -21.39 11.27 25.53
N ALA A 230 -20.62 11.72 26.53
CA ALA A 230 -21.02 12.82 27.40
C ALA A 230 -21.10 14.15 26.61
N ASN A 231 -20.07 14.48 25.83
CA ASN A 231 -20.08 15.69 24.99
C ASN A 231 -21.18 15.64 23.92
N CYS A 232 -21.44 14.47 23.32
CA CYS A 232 -22.53 14.31 22.35
C CYS A 232 -23.89 14.71 22.95
N HIS A 233 -24.15 14.33 24.19
CA HIS A 233 -25.39 14.69 24.89
C HIS A 233 -25.41 16.12 25.41
N ALA A 234 -24.27 16.63 25.88
CA ALA A 234 -24.19 17.92 26.56
C ALA A 234 -24.08 19.11 25.58
N GLU A 235 -23.30 18.95 24.50
CA GLU A 235 -22.82 20.08 23.69
C GLU A 235 -23.34 20.05 22.24
N LEU A 236 -23.72 18.87 21.72
CA LEU A 236 -24.16 18.75 20.33
C LEU A 236 -25.67 18.93 20.15
N PRO A 237 -26.11 19.43 18.99
CA PRO A 237 -27.52 19.42 18.63
C PRO A 237 -28.13 18.00 18.73
N PRO A 238 -29.35 17.82 19.29
CA PRO A 238 -29.95 16.51 19.51
C PRO A 238 -30.08 15.63 18.25
N ASN A 239 -30.17 16.26 17.07
CA ASN A 239 -30.24 15.54 15.81
C ASN A 239 -28.95 14.81 15.43
N VAL A 240 -27.79 15.16 16.01
CA VAL A 240 -26.55 14.39 15.82
C VAL A 240 -26.69 13.03 16.48
N TRP A 241 -27.03 13.00 17.77
CA TRP A 241 -27.32 11.76 18.50
C TRP A 241 -28.41 10.94 17.81
N GLN A 242 -29.53 11.58 17.48
CA GLN A 242 -30.64 10.91 16.79
C GLN A 242 -30.22 10.27 15.47
N THR A 243 -29.37 10.95 14.68
CA THR A 243 -28.86 10.40 13.42
C THR A 243 -28.02 9.15 13.65
N ILE A 244 -27.20 9.13 14.71
CA ILE A 244 -26.42 7.93 15.08
C ILE A 244 -27.37 6.79 15.46
N CYS A 245 -28.35 7.06 16.33
CA CYS A 245 -29.32 6.06 16.80
C CYS A 245 -30.16 5.47 15.66
N ASP A 246 -30.69 6.32 14.78
CA ASP A 246 -31.59 5.92 13.69
C ASP A 246 -30.90 5.22 12.52
N PHE A 247 -29.57 5.33 12.43
CA PHE A 247 -28.83 4.72 11.34
C PHE A 247 -28.92 3.18 11.39
N SER A 248 -29.52 2.57 10.36
CA SER A 248 -29.62 1.12 10.24
C SER A 248 -28.30 0.51 9.75
N TRP A 249 -27.65 -0.25 10.64
CA TRP A 249 -26.46 -1.02 10.30
C TRP A 249 -26.84 -2.38 9.70
N ASP A 250 -27.40 -2.37 8.50
CA ASP A 250 -27.73 -3.62 7.78
C ASP A 250 -26.45 -4.30 7.30
N GLY A 251 -26.34 -5.61 7.55
CA GLY A 251 -25.14 -6.39 7.21
C GLY A 251 -25.01 -7.74 7.90
N ALA A 252 -25.98 -8.15 8.72
CA ALA A 252 -25.95 -9.47 9.37
C ALA A 252 -25.81 -10.58 8.33
N LEU A 253 -24.90 -11.51 8.61
CA LEU A 253 -24.71 -12.73 7.82
C LEU A 253 -26.04 -13.46 7.65
N ALA A 254 -26.26 -14.08 6.49
CA ALA A 254 -27.46 -14.88 6.28
C ALA A 254 -27.51 -16.02 7.32
N PRO A 255 -28.69 -16.42 7.83
CA PRO A 255 -28.78 -17.50 8.83
C PRO A 255 -28.12 -18.81 8.42
N ALA A 256 -28.08 -19.12 7.11
CA ALA A 256 -27.38 -20.27 6.56
C ALA A 256 -25.84 -20.19 6.67
N ASP A 257 -25.27 -18.97 6.69
CA ASP A 257 -23.85 -18.73 6.94
C ASP A 257 -23.50 -18.82 8.44
N ILE A 258 -24.50 -18.62 9.32
CA ILE A 258 -24.38 -18.77 10.78
C ILE A 258 -24.54 -20.24 11.22
N ALA A 259 -25.41 -21.00 10.54
CA ALA A 259 -25.72 -22.39 10.87
C ALA A 259 -24.93 -23.44 10.05
N GLY A 260 -24.10 -23.00 9.10
CA GLY A 260 -23.28 -23.88 8.27
C GLY A 260 -22.14 -24.54 9.05
N PRO A 261 -21.73 -25.76 8.71
CA PRO A 261 -20.61 -26.42 9.39
C PRO A 261 -19.30 -25.65 9.15
N ASP A 262 -18.47 -25.54 10.19
CA ASP A 262 -17.13 -24.95 10.11
C ASP A 262 -16.36 -25.67 9.01
N ILE A 263 -15.86 -24.95 8.01
CA ILE A 263 -15.18 -25.56 6.86
C ILE A 263 -13.92 -26.33 7.32
N ARG A 264 -13.35 -25.96 8.48
CA ARG A 264 -12.23 -26.67 9.14
C ARG A 264 -12.65 -28.04 9.70
N ALA A 265 -13.94 -28.23 10.00
CA ALA A 265 -14.49 -29.50 10.42
C ALA A 265 -14.92 -30.39 9.23
N LEU A 266 -14.96 -29.83 8.01
CA LEU A 266 -15.40 -30.50 6.77
C LEU A 266 -14.27 -30.85 5.81
N SER A 267 -13.07 -30.28 5.97
CA SER A 267 -11.92 -30.60 5.13
C SER A 267 -11.03 -31.65 5.79
N ASP A 268 -10.73 -32.73 5.07
CA ASP A 268 -9.64 -33.67 5.43
C ASP A 268 -8.24 -32.98 5.48
N ALA A 269 -8.17 -31.69 5.16
CA ALA A 269 -7.00 -30.83 5.28
C ALA A 269 -6.89 -30.24 6.70
N THR A 270 -5.80 -30.53 7.38
CA THR A 270 -5.45 -30.06 8.74
C THR A 270 -5.01 -28.58 8.80
N GLY A 271 -5.30 -27.77 7.78
CA GLY A 271 -4.71 -26.43 7.58
C GLY A 271 -5.57 -25.28 8.12
N ASP A 272 -4.93 -24.21 8.60
CA ASP A 272 -5.60 -22.94 8.93
C ASP A 272 -6.17 -22.27 7.66
N ILE A 273 -7.17 -21.38 7.80
CA ILE A 273 -7.82 -20.72 6.65
C ILE A 273 -6.83 -19.98 5.74
N ALA A 274 -5.71 -19.47 6.28
CA ALA A 274 -4.66 -18.86 5.47
C ALA A 274 -4.02 -19.87 4.50
N GLU A 275 -3.77 -21.09 4.94
CA GLU A 275 -3.23 -22.17 4.11
C GLU A 275 -4.26 -22.66 3.10
N LEU A 276 -5.52 -22.87 3.55
CA LEU A 276 -6.63 -23.25 2.69
C LEU A 276 -6.86 -22.23 1.57
N TYR A 277 -6.74 -20.94 1.89
CA TYR A 277 -6.84 -19.87 0.91
C TYR A 277 -5.74 -19.95 -0.16
N ILE A 278 -4.47 -20.09 0.22
CA ILE A 278 -3.37 -20.21 -0.74
C ILE A 278 -3.45 -21.52 -1.55
N GLN A 279 -3.91 -22.62 -0.93
CA GLN A 279 -4.18 -23.86 -1.65
C GLN A 279 -5.27 -23.67 -2.70
N ALA A 280 -6.37 -23.00 -2.34
CA ALA A 280 -7.45 -22.66 -3.26
C ALA A 280 -6.95 -21.77 -4.41
N LEU A 281 -6.10 -20.76 -4.13
CA LEU A 281 -5.50 -19.93 -5.18
C LEU A 281 -4.68 -20.75 -6.18
N ASN A 282 -3.88 -21.70 -5.68
CA ASN A 282 -3.05 -22.56 -6.54
C ASN A 282 -3.84 -23.52 -7.43
N THR A 283 -5.11 -23.78 -7.12
CA THR A 283 -5.98 -24.53 -8.02
C THR A 283 -6.35 -23.73 -9.27
N ASN A 284 -6.11 -22.41 -9.26
CA ASN A 284 -6.54 -21.46 -10.28
C ASN A 284 -8.06 -21.56 -10.58
N SER A 285 -8.83 -22.10 -9.63
CA SER A 285 -10.28 -22.28 -9.73
C SER A 285 -10.99 -21.20 -8.92
N HIS A 286 -11.68 -20.30 -9.61
CA HIS A 286 -12.51 -19.30 -8.95
C HIS A 286 -13.64 -19.91 -8.09
N ASP A 287 -14.05 -21.14 -8.39
CA ASP A 287 -15.08 -21.86 -7.62
C ASP A 287 -14.54 -22.29 -6.27
N GLN A 288 -13.38 -22.93 -6.27
CA GLN A 288 -12.76 -23.40 -5.03
C GLN A 288 -12.38 -22.25 -4.11
N VAL A 289 -11.91 -21.13 -4.67
CA VAL A 289 -11.62 -19.95 -3.85
C VAL A 289 -12.91 -19.35 -3.28
N ALA A 290 -13.97 -19.23 -4.08
CA ALA A 290 -15.24 -18.67 -3.63
C ALA A 290 -15.92 -19.51 -2.53
N GLU A 291 -15.67 -20.83 -2.47
CA GLU A 291 -16.22 -21.69 -1.40
C GLU A 291 -15.73 -21.34 0.00
N LEU A 292 -14.58 -20.68 0.12
CA LEU A 292 -14.05 -20.20 1.39
C LEU A 292 -14.83 -19.00 1.95
N TYR A 293 -15.69 -18.36 1.17
CA TYR A 293 -16.44 -17.16 1.54
C TYR A 293 -17.88 -17.47 1.97
N VAL A 294 -18.41 -16.67 2.89
CA VAL A 294 -19.85 -16.63 3.19
C VAL A 294 -20.62 -15.95 2.05
N SER A 295 -21.94 -16.14 2.00
CA SER A 295 -22.76 -15.69 0.85
C SER A 295 -22.70 -14.17 0.60
N ASN A 296 -22.69 -13.38 1.67
CA ASN A 296 -22.63 -11.92 1.65
C ASN A 296 -21.22 -11.37 1.94
N ALA A 297 -20.17 -12.18 1.76
CA ALA A 297 -18.81 -11.76 2.06
C ALA A 297 -18.38 -10.52 1.26
N VAL A 298 -17.41 -9.78 1.80
CA VAL A 298 -16.86 -8.60 1.13
C VAL A 298 -15.36 -8.72 0.95
N HIS A 299 -14.90 -8.42 -0.26
CA HIS A 299 -13.49 -8.34 -0.63
C HIS A 299 -13.14 -6.92 -1.07
N ILE A 300 -12.24 -6.26 -0.34
CA ILE A 300 -11.85 -4.87 -0.51
C ILE A 300 -10.41 -4.81 -1.03
N LEU A 301 -10.25 -4.15 -2.17
CA LEU A 301 -8.96 -3.83 -2.80
C LEU A 301 -8.77 -2.31 -2.86
N PRO A 302 -7.54 -1.79 -3.06
CA PRO A 302 -7.27 -0.35 -3.06
C PRO A 302 -8.11 0.48 -4.04
N LYS A 303 -8.56 -0.13 -5.14
CA LYS A 303 -9.32 0.52 -6.22
C LYS A 303 -10.78 0.09 -6.32
N ARG A 304 -11.24 -0.88 -5.52
CA ARG A 304 -12.61 -1.40 -5.60
C ARG A 304 -13.01 -2.24 -4.40
N THR A 305 -14.29 -2.30 -4.13
CA THR A 305 -14.89 -3.25 -3.20
C THR A 305 -15.81 -4.21 -3.96
N ILE A 306 -15.77 -5.48 -3.62
CA ILE A 306 -16.51 -6.57 -4.27
C ILE A 306 -17.37 -7.23 -3.20
N GLN A 307 -18.69 -7.21 -3.40
CA GLN A 307 -19.66 -7.69 -2.43
C GLN A 307 -20.36 -8.94 -2.94
N GLY A 308 -20.50 -9.93 -2.05
CA GLY A 308 -21.21 -11.18 -2.30
C GLY A 308 -20.33 -12.23 -2.98
N LYS A 309 -20.51 -13.49 -2.56
CA LYS A 309 -19.76 -14.66 -3.05
C LYS A 309 -19.76 -14.78 -4.57
N ALA A 310 -20.89 -14.49 -5.23
CA ALA A 310 -21.00 -14.55 -6.69
C ALA A 310 -20.08 -13.55 -7.41
N ASN A 311 -19.98 -12.31 -6.90
CA ASN A 311 -19.11 -11.30 -7.47
C ASN A 311 -17.64 -11.56 -7.13
N ILE A 312 -17.36 -12.09 -5.93
CA ILE A 312 -16.02 -12.54 -5.54
C ILE A 312 -15.54 -13.66 -6.47
N LYS A 313 -16.39 -14.65 -6.77
CA LYS A 313 -16.12 -15.67 -7.78
C LYS A 313 -15.78 -15.06 -9.14
N ASN A 314 -16.60 -14.12 -9.63
CA ASN A 314 -16.36 -13.43 -10.90
C ASN A 314 -15.04 -12.63 -10.88
N TRP A 315 -14.68 -12.05 -9.74
CA TRP A 315 -13.39 -11.38 -9.59
C TRP A 315 -12.23 -12.37 -9.70
N TYR A 316 -12.29 -13.53 -9.03
CA TYR A 316 -11.25 -14.56 -9.16
C TYR A 316 -11.16 -15.11 -10.58
N LEU A 317 -12.29 -15.19 -11.32
CA LEU A 317 -12.27 -15.53 -12.75
C LEU A 317 -11.46 -14.52 -13.56
N LEU A 318 -11.62 -13.22 -13.31
CA LEU A 318 -10.83 -12.18 -13.97
C LEU A 318 -9.37 -12.19 -13.48
N PHE A 319 -9.15 -12.39 -12.19
CA PHE A 319 -7.84 -12.42 -11.57
C PHE A 319 -6.97 -13.52 -12.18
N PHE A 320 -7.48 -14.76 -12.26
CA PHE A 320 -6.76 -15.89 -12.85
C PHE A 320 -6.70 -15.90 -14.37
N ASN A 321 -7.45 -15.06 -15.08
CA ASN A 321 -7.41 -15.01 -16.55
C ASN A 321 -6.66 -13.80 -17.10
N GLN A 322 -6.67 -12.68 -16.38
CA GLN A 322 -6.19 -11.39 -16.90
C GLN A 322 -5.09 -10.76 -16.06
N ILE A 323 -5.11 -10.96 -14.74
CA ILE A 323 -4.16 -10.30 -13.82
C ILE A 323 -2.95 -11.21 -13.54
N LEU A 324 -3.21 -12.46 -13.16
CA LEU A 324 -2.21 -13.46 -12.83
C LEU A 324 -2.59 -14.83 -13.46
N PRO A 325 -2.54 -14.96 -14.80
CA PRO A 325 -2.80 -16.23 -15.46
C PRO A 325 -1.80 -17.33 -15.11
N ASN A 326 -2.33 -18.53 -14.87
CA ASN A 326 -1.58 -19.75 -14.51
C ASN A 326 -0.59 -19.52 -13.38
N ALA A 327 -0.99 -18.72 -12.39
CA ALA A 327 -0.09 -18.30 -11.35
C ALA A 327 0.13 -19.39 -10.32
N THR A 328 1.34 -19.39 -9.76
CA THR A 328 1.67 -20.16 -8.56
C THR A 328 1.79 -19.19 -7.39
N PHE A 329 1.13 -19.51 -6.29
CA PHE A 329 1.04 -18.68 -5.09
C PHE A 329 1.81 -19.34 -3.94
N GLN A 330 2.58 -18.57 -3.21
CA GLN A 330 3.33 -19.03 -2.04
C GLN A 330 2.96 -18.19 -0.82
N LEU A 331 2.53 -18.86 0.25
CA LEU A 331 2.38 -18.23 1.57
C LEU A 331 3.78 -17.88 2.10
N THR A 332 4.02 -16.62 2.41
CA THR A 332 5.30 -16.14 2.97
C THR A 332 5.22 -15.82 4.46
N GLY A 333 4.02 -15.60 4.98
CA GLY A 333 3.77 -15.42 6.40
C GLY A 333 2.28 -15.54 6.74
N SER A 334 1.99 -15.93 7.97
CA SER A 334 0.62 -15.92 8.50
C SER A 334 0.64 -15.65 10.01
N SER A 335 -0.34 -14.88 10.49
CA SER A 335 -0.57 -14.57 11.89
C SER A 335 -2.06 -14.34 12.17
N GLY A 336 -2.41 -14.15 13.44
CA GLY A 336 -3.79 -13.96 13.90
C GLY A 336 -4.41 -15.22 14.50
N THR A 337 -5.43 -15.04 15.33
CA THR A 337 -6.17 -16.13 15.98
C THR A 337 -7.67 -15.81 15.98
N GLY A 338 -8.51 -16.76 16.40
CA GLY A 338 -9.97 -16.53 16.48
C GLY A 338 -10.56 -16.15 15.11
N SER A 339 -11.27 -15.01 15.07
CA SER A 339 -12.01 -14.51 13.91
C SER A 339 -11.20 -13.63 12.95
N SER A 340 -9.89 -13.53 13.09
CA SER A 340 -9.04 -12.74 12.18
C SER A 340 -7.81 -13.52 11.77
N ARG A 341 -7.43 -13.43 10.50
CA ARG A 341 -6.13 -13.87 10.00
C ARG A 341 -5.50 -12.77 9.18
N HIS A 342 -4.20 -12.69 9.31
CA HIS A 342 -3.37 -11.90 8.43
C HIS A 342 -2.41 -12.83 7.72
N LEU A 343 -2.19 -12.60 6.43
CA LEU A 343 -1.28 -13.41 5.64
C LEU A 343 -0.54 -12.56 4.62
N THR A 344 0.72 -12.91 4.40
CA THR A 344 1.52 -12.39 3.31
C THR A 344 1.81 -13.51 2.32
N TRP A 345 1.81 -13.16 1.04
CA TRP A 345 2.00 -14.12 -0.04
C TRP A 345 2.73 -13.50 -1.23
N THR A 346 3.33 -14.36 -2.03
CA THR A 346 3.89 -14.02 -3.33
C THR A 346 3.21 -14.83 -4.41
N ALA A 347 3.25 -14.32 -5.64
CA ALA A 347 2.77 -15.05 -6.79
C ALA A 347 3.67 -14.86 -8.00
N GLN A 348 3.79 -15.90 -8.81
CA GLN A 348 4.47 -15.86 -10.09
C GLN A 348 3.50 -16.25 -11.20
N SER A 349 3.37 -15.41 -12.21
CA SER A 349 2.53 -15.60 -13.38
C SER A 349 3.29 -15.24 -14.66
N ALA A 350 2.79 -15.71 -15.82
CA ALA A 350 3.28 -15.26 -17.12
C ALA A 350 3.15 -13.74 -17.34
N GLN A 351 2.20 -13.06 -16.67
CA GLN A 351 1.97 -11.61 -16.79
C GLN A 351 2.79 -10.78 -15.78
N GLY A 352 3.46 -11.42 -14.82
CA GLY A 352 4.22 -10.71 -13.80
C GLY A 352 4.30 -11.43 -12.46
N ASN A 353 4.95 -10.77 -11.52
CA ASN A 353 5.14 -11.27 -10.16
C ASN A 353 4.41 -10.37 -9.16
N VAL A 354 3.94 -10.99 -8.08
CA VAL A 354 3.52 -10.31 -6.86
C VAL A 354 4.53 -10.64 -5.77
N LEU A 355 5.17 -9.61 -5.21
CA LEU A 355 6.15 -9.76 -4.13
C LEU A 355 5.63 -9.23 -2.78
N ASN A 356 4.49 -8.54 -2.80
CA ASN A 356 3.92 -7.81 -1.67
C ASN A 356 2.44 -8.14 -1.45
N GLY A 357 2.04 -9.39 -1.75
CA GLY A 357 0.71 -9.87 -1.42
C GLY A 357 0.51 -9.80 0.08
N ASN A 358 -0.56 -9.12 0.50
CA ASN A 358 -0.86 -8.83 1.88
C ASN A 358 -2.37 -8.80 2.05
N ASP A 359 -2.90 -9.79 2.77
CA ASP A 359 -4.32 -9.96 2.98
C ASP A 359 -4.66 -10.03 4.48
N THR A 360 -5.82 -9.48 4.85
CA THR A 360 -6.46 -9.70 6.15
C THR A 360 -7.84 -10.31 5.95
N LEU A 361 -8.06 -11.48 6.54
CA LEU A 361 -9.30 -12.25 6.49
C LEU A 361 -10.04 -12.13 7.83
N GLY A 362 -11.19 -11.50 7.83
CA GLY A 362 -12.17 -11.57 8.89
C GLY A 362 -13.08 -12.77 8.71
N LEU A 363 -13.16 -13.62 9.73
CA LEU A 363 -13.83 -14.91 9.68
C LEU A 363 -15.12 -14.92 10.49
N VAL A 364 -16.12 -15.63 9.97
CA VAL A 364 -17.25 -16.13 10.75
C VAL A 364 -17.47 -17.60 10.41
N ASN A 365 -17.56 -18.44 11.46
CA ASN A 365 -17.70 -19.90 11.34
C ASN A 365 -16.66 -20.55 10.42
N GLY A 366 -15.40 -20.08 10.50
CA GLY A 366 -14.30 -20.60 9.68
C GLY A 366 -14.32 -20.17 8.22
N LYS A 367 -15.33 -19.41 7.77
CA LYS A 367 -15.42 -18.83 6.43
C LYS A 367 -15.06 -17.36 6.41
N ILE A 368 -14.57 -16.89 5.27
CA ILE A 368 -14.19 -15.51 5.03
C ILE A 368 -15.47 -14.67 4.86
N ALA A 369 -15.72 -13.80 5.84
CA ALA A 369 -16.77 -12.78 5.78
C ALA A 369 -16.25 -11.45 5.26
N TYR A 370 -14.99 -11.16 5.58
CA TYR A 370 -14.33 -9.91 5.24
C TYR A 370 -12.93 -10.22 4.74
N HIS A 371 -12.51 -9.58 3.65
CA HIS A 371 -11.19 -9.77 3.07
C HIS A 371 -10.64 -8.42 2.61
N LEU A 372 -9.59 -7.94 3.26
CA LEU A 372 -8.75 -6.86 2.74
C LEU A 372 -7.62 -7.49 1.94
N SER A 373 -7.42 -7.06 0.71
CA SER A 373 -6.27 -7.51 -0.09
C SER A 373 -5.51 -6.33 -0.68
N TYR A 374 -4.19 -6.37 -0.54
CA TYR A 374 -3.26 -5.47 -1.17
C TYR A 374 -2.18 -6.27 -1.89
N PHE A 375 -1.92 -5.90 -3.14
CA PHE A 375 -0.77 -6.37 -3.90
C PHE A 375 -0.48 -5.43 -5.06
N THR A 376 0.74 -5.49 -5.58
CA THR A 376 1.10 -4.91 -6.86
C THR A 376 1.66 -6.00 -7.76
N VAL A 377 1.21 -6.03 -9.01
CA VAL A 377 1.84 -6.85 -10.04
C VAL A 377 2.99 -6.04 -10.62
N SER A 378 4.21 -6.44 -10.31
CA SER A 378 5.37 -5.98 -11.05
C SER A 378 5.49 -6.82 -12.32
N GLU A 379 5.92 -6.22 -13.42
CA GLU A 379 6.39 -7.01 -14.56
C GLU A 379 7.42 -8.04 -14.06
N ALA A 380 7.46 -9.21 -14.68
CA ALA A 380 8.51 -10.18 -14.38
C ALA A 380 9.86 -9.50 -14.64
N THR A 381 10.58 -9.13 -13.58
CA THR A 381 11.82 -8.36 -13.73
C THR A 381 12.86 -9.25 -14.40
N ASN A 382 13.19 -8.92 -15.64
CA ASN A 382 14.37 -9.44 -16.33
C ASN A 382 15.66 -8.72 -15.88
N ASP A 383 15.60 -7.96 -14.79
CA ASP A 383 16.73 -7.26 -14.19
C ASP A 383 17.86 -8.25 -13.92
N LYS A 384 18.88 -8.20 -14.77
CA LYS A 384 20.07 -9.01 -14.62
C LYS A 384 21.10 -8.22 -13.83
N TYR A 385 21.91 -8.92 -13.07
CA TYR A 385 23.06 -8.37 -12.36
C TYR A 385 24.28 -9.19 -12.70
N LYS A 386 25.41 -8.51 -12.87
CA LYS A 386 26.71 -9.09 -13.11
C LYS A 386 27.51 -9.08 -11.82
N VAL A 387 28.15 -10.20 -11.51
CA VAL A 387 28.98 -10.34 -10.31
C VAL A 387 30.32 -9.63 -10.49
N THR A 388 30.71 -8.79 -9.53
CA THR A 388 31.99 -8.06 -9.57
C THR A 388 33.11 -8.70 -8.75
N ALA A 389 32.77 -9.54 -7.77
CA ALA A 389 33.72 -10.25 -6.93
C ALA A 389 34.28 -11.49 -7.63
N SER A 390 35.55 -11.83 -7.37
CA SER A 390 36.16 -13.07 -7.84
C SER A 390 35.44 -14.33 -7.33
N SER A 391 34.80 -14.24 -6.17
CA SER A 391 33.95 -15.28 -5.60
C SER A 391 32.91 -14.63 -4.68
N LEU A 392 31.63 -14.96 -4.88
CA LEU A 392 30.50 -14.44 -4.11
C LEU A 392 29.64 -15.59 -3.59
N ASN A 393 29.47 -15.68 -2.27
CA ASN A 393 28.63 -16.72 -1.66
C ASN A 393 27.13 -16.45 -1.92
N VAL A 394 26.42 -17.50 -2.30
CA VAL A 394 24.95 -17.56 -2.36
C VAL A 394 24.45 -18.26 -1.10
N ARG A 395 23.54 -17.65 -0.37
CA ARG A 395 23.07 -18.09 0.95
C ARG A 395 21.59 -18.41 0.96
N LYS A 396 21.16 -19.26 1.89
CA LYS A 396 19.74 -19.62 2.04
C LYS A 396 18.87 -18.46 2.57
N GLU A 397 19.48 -17.56 3.35
CA GLU A 397 18.83 -16.40 4.00
C GLU A 397 19.67 -15.13 3.79
N PRO A 398 19.08 -13.92 3.82
CA PRO A 398 19.75 -12.64 3.62
C PRO A 398 20.57 -12.22 4.85
N SER A 399 21.59 -13.00 5.21
CA SER A 399 22.43 -12.76 6.38
C SER A 399 23.86 -13.24 6.15
N ILE A 400 24.84 -12.52 6.71
CA ILE A 400 26.26 -12.92 6.68
C ILE A 400 26.51 -14.26 7.41
N THR A 401 25.64 -14.63 8.34
CA THR A 401 25.68 -15.91 9.07
C THR A 401 24.82 -17.00 8.43
N GLY A 402 24.04 -16.68 7.39
CA GLY A 402 23.16 -17.64 6.71
C GLY A 402 23.94 -18.77 6.03
N LYS A 403 23.38 -19.99 6.00
CA LYS A 403 24.02 -21.16 5.37
C LYS A 403 24.36 -20.89 3.90
N VAL A 404 25.62 -21.13 3.51
CA VAL A 404 26.07 -21.07 2.11
C VAL A 404 25.52 -22.28 1.36
N ILE A 405 24.88 -22.03 0.22
CA ILE A 405 24.23 -23.04 -0.64
C ILE A 405 24.83 -23.08 -2.05
N GLY A 406 25.73 -22.15 -2.37
CA GLY A 406 26.49 -22.11 -3.60
C GLY A 406 27.39 -20.88 -3.67
N SER A 407 28.04 -20.69 -4.82
CA SER A 407 28.92 -19.55 -5.08
C SER A 407 28.80 -19.08 -6.53
N LEU A 408 29.14 -17.82 -6.77
CA LEU A 408 29.21 -17.17 -8.08
C LEU A 408 30.63 -16.66 -8.32
N CYS A 409 31.05 -16.64 -9.57
CA CYS A 409 32.33 -16.11 -10.03
C CYS A 409 32.16 -14.71 -10.63
N LYS A 410 33.28 -13.99 -10.79
CA LYS A 410 33.28 -12.69 -11.48
C LYS A 410 32.70 -12.83 -12.88
N ASP A 411 31.90 -11.84 -13.27
CA ASP A 411 31.19 -11.74 -14.55
C ASP A 411 30.02 -12.72 -14.75
N ASP A 412 29.70 -13.58 -13.77
CA ASP A 412 28.46 -14.36 -13.77
C ASP A 412 27.26 -13.41 -13.81
N VAL A 413 26.25 -13.78 -14.61
CA VAL A 413 25.00 -13.02 -14.74
C VAL A 413 23.88 -13.77 -14.03
N VAL A 414 23.15 -13.04 -13.19
CA VAL A 414 22.05 -13.58 -12.39
C VAL A 414 20.82 -12.69 -12.56
N THR A 415 19.63 -13.29 -12.55
CA THR A 415 18.37 -12.55 -12.56
C THR A 415 17.98 -12.18 -11.14
N LEU A 416 17.64 -10.91 -10.90
CA LEU A 416 17.10 -10.45 -9.63
C LEU A 416 15.65 -10.94 -9.47
N LEU A 417 15.38 -11.57 -8.33
CA LEU A 417 14.04 -12.00 -7.94
C LEU A 417 13.44 -11.11 -6.84
N GLU A 418 14.25 -10.66 -5.89
CA GLU A 418 13.80 -9.97 -4.67
C GLU A 418 14.95 -9.14 -4.09
N LYS A 419 14.65 -8.05 -3.38
CA LYS A 419 15.60 -7.31 -2.54
C LYS A 419 15.13 -7.40 -1.10
N SER A 420 16.04 -7.61 -0.15
CA SER A 420 15.71 -7.59 1.27
C SER A 420 15.19 -6.22 1.70
N PRO A 421 14.43 -6.09 2.80
CA PRO A 421 13.89 -4.81 3.26
C PRO A 421 14.95 -3.73 3.51
N ASP A 422 16.16 -4.14 3.91
CA ASP A 422 17.32 -3.25 4.11
C ASP A 422 18.11 -2.96 2.81
N LEU A 423 17.74 -3.58 1.69
CA LEU A 423 18.38 -3.51 0.38
C LEU A 423 19.83 -4.04 0.32
N TYR A 424 20.32 -4.67 1.39
CA TYR A 424 21.70 -5.20 1.44
C TYR A 424 21.84 -6.54 0.73
N TRP A 425 20.75 -7.29 0.58
CA TRP A 425 20.73 -8.63 0.01
C TRP A 425 19.79 -8.69 -1.17
N PHE A 426 20.27 -9.27 -2.27
CA PHE A 426 19.49 -9.55 -3.45
C PHE A 426 19.28 -11.04 -3.54
N LYS A 427 18.02 -11.47 -3.66
CA LYS A 427 17.67 -12.83 -4.00
C LYS A 427 17.80 -12.97 -5.51
N ILE A 428 18.63 -13.89 -5.93
CA ILE A 428 19.03 -14.05 -7.32
C ILE A 428 18.70 -15.44 -7.83
N LYS A 429 18.58 -15.56 -9.15
CA LYS A 429 18.50 -16.82 -9.88
C LYS A 429 19.66 -16.90 -10.87
N THR A 430 20.43 -17.99 -10.80
CA THR A 430 21.51 -18.27 -11.75
C THR A 430 20.98 -18.89 -13.05
N THR A 431 21.83 -18.96 -14.07
CA THR A 431 21.51 -19.64 -15.34
C THR A 431 21.40 -21.17 -15.22
N TRP A 432 21.87 -21.75 -14.12
CA TRP A 432 21.75 -23.18 -13.77
C TRP A 432 20.73 -23.41 -12.63
N ASP A 433 19.73 -22.52 -12.52
CA ASP A 433 18.58 -22.62 -11.63
C ASP A 433 18.85 -22.63 -10.11
N LEU A 434 20.08 -22.32 -9.66
CA LEU A 434 20.34 -22.04 -8.25
C LEU A 434 19.66 -20.72 -7.83
N ILE A 435 18.85 -20.78 -6.76
CA ILE A 435 18.18 -19.64 -6.14
C ILE A 435 18.70 -19.42 -4.72
N GLY A 436 19.06 -18.18 -4.39
CA GLY A 436 19.47 -17.79 -3.04
C GLY A 436 19.85 -16.32 -2.93
N TRP A 437 20.31 -15.93 -1.75
CA TRP A 437 20.65 -14.55 -1.40
C TRP A 437 22.14 -14.26 -1.59
N ALA A 438 22.45 -13.18 -2.29
CA ALA A 438 23.79 -12.66 -2.48
C ALA A 438 23.85 -11.20 -2.05
N SER A 439 25.00 -10.77 -1.54
CA SER A 439 25.18 -9.38 -1.10
C SER A 439 25.16 -8.43 -2.29
N HIS A 440 24.34 -7.38 -2.23
CA HIS A 440 24.19 -6.41 -3.32
C HIS A 440 25.51 -5.74 -3.70
N LYS A 441 26.43 -5.59 -2.72
CA LYS A 441 27.72 -4.92 -2.89
C LYS A 441 28.56 -5.50 -4.03
N PHE A 442 28.32 -6.76 -4.39
CA PHE A 442 29.08 -7.48 -5.41
C PHE A 442 28.27 -7.74 -6.68
N LEU A 443 27.14 -7.05 -6.84
CA LEU A 443 26.23 -7.18 -7.96
C LEU A 443 26.06 -5.80 -8.61
N VAL A 444 26.42 -5.70 -9.88
CA VAL A 444 26.15 -4.50 -10.68
C VAL A 444 25.06 -4.81 -11.69
N PRO A 445 24.04 -3.96 -11.86
CA PRO A 445 22.97 -4.23 -12.83
C PRO A 445 23.55 -4.37 -14.23
N VAL A 446 23.17 -5.44 -14.93
CA VAL A 446 23.29 -5.59 -16.38
C VAL A 446 22.16 -4.77 -16.96
N GLN A 447 22.47 -3.56 -17.41
CA GLN A 447 21.47 -2.64 -17.93
C GLN A 447 21.02 -3.08 -19.32
N ASP A 448 19.88 -3.78 -19.39
CA ASP A 448 19.05 -3.79 -20.60
C ASP A 448 18.34 -2.43 -20.71
N GLY A 449 19.01 -1.45 -21.33
CA GLY A 449 18.37 -0.37 -22.11
C GLY A 449 17.27 0.50 -21.48
N GLY A 450 17.39 1.01 -20.24
CA GLY A 450 16.46 2.07 -19.79
C GLY A 450 16.82 2.91 -18.56
N GLY A 451 17.19 4.18 -18.81
CA GLY A 451 17.42 5.23 -17.82
C GLY A 451 18.91 5.60 -17.73
N GLY A 452 19.26 6.85 -18.05
CA GLY A 452 20.66 7.29 -18.17
C GLY A 452 21.50 7.08 -16.91
N THR A 453 22.82 6.95 -17.07
CA THR A 453 23.78 6.76 -15.98
C THR A 453 24.16 8.11 -15.34
N PRO A 454 24.73 8.14 -14.12
CA PRO A 454 25.25 9.37 -13.52
C PRO A 454 26.30 10.08 -14.40
N ASP A 455 27.05 9.30 -15.19
CA ASP A 455 28.10 9.78 -16.10
C ASP A 455 27.56 10.19 -17.48
N ASP A 456 26.25 10.04 -17.74
CA ASP A 456 25.67 10.48 -19.00
C ASP A 456 25.73 12.01 -19.12
N PRO A 457 26.05 12.55 -20.31
CA PRO A 457 26.03 13.98 -20.52
C PRO A 457 24.61 14.52 -20.32
N PRO A 458 24.46 15.79 -19.93
CA PRO A 458 23.17 16.34 -19.48
C PRO A 458 22.07 16.25 -20.54
N TRP A 459 22.39 16.43 -21.82
CA TRP A 459 21.42 16.27 -22.92
C TRP A 459 20.93 14.82 -23.09
N LEU A 460 21.78 13.81 -22.81
CA LEU A 460 21.37 12.41 -22.88
C LEU A 460 20.42 12.07 -21.72
N LYS A 461 20.66 12.62 -20.53
CA LYS A 461 19.76 12.48 -19.37
C LYS A 461 18.37 13.05 -19.68
N ILE A 462 18.31 14.23 -20.30
CA ILE A 462 17.06 14.85 -20.76
C ILE A 462 16.38 13.97 -21.81
N ALA A 463 17.11 13.47 -22.81
CA ALA A 463 16.55 12.58 -23.83
C ALA A 463 15.91 11.30 -23.24
N TYR A 464 16.45 10.79 -22.14
CA TYR A 464 15.87 9.63 -21.43
C TYR A 464 14.55 9.94 -20.74
N GLN A 465 14.35 11.16 -20.26
CA GLN A 465 13.11 11.59 -19.60
C GLN A 465 11.94 11.68 -20.58
N GLU A 466 12.23 11.91 -21.86
CA GLU A 466 11.24 12.06 -22.93
C GLU A 466 10.84 10.73 -23.59
N ARG A 467 11.35 9.58 -23.11
CA ARG A 467 11.00 8.27 -23.69
C ARG A 467 9.49 7.99 -23.62
N GLY A 468 8.95 7.47 -24.72
CA GLY A 468 7.51 7.18 -24.85
C GLY A 468 6.68 8.35 -25.38
N VAL A 469 7.27 9.55 -25.54
CA VAL A 469 6.61 10.65 -26.28
C VAL A 469 6.44 10.23 -27.73
N LYS A 470 5.20 10.22 -28.21
CA LYS A 470 4.80 9.81 -29.56
C LYS A 470 3.77 10.74 -30.16
N GLU A 471 3.69 10.76 -31.48
CA GLU A 471 2.65 11.49 -32.22
C GLU A 471 1.25 11.05 -31.76
N PHE A 472 0.31 11.99 -31.76
CA PHE A 472 -1.10 11.67 -31.60
C PHE A 472 -1.67 11.23 -32.95
N ALA A 473 -2.71 10.37 -32.93
CA ALA A 473 -3.39 9.95 -34.14
C ALA A 473 -4.60 10.86 -34.41
N GLY A 474 -4.70 11.44 -35.60
CA GLY A 474 -5.85 12.26 -36.02
C GLY A 474 -5.50 13.75 -36.18
N GLU A 475 -6.48 14.65 -36.05
CA GLU A 475 -6.30 16.11 -36.26
C GLU A 475 -5.65 16.86 -35.07
N ALA A 476 -5.21 16.14 -34.03
CA ALA A 476 -4.68 16.74 -32.80
C ALA A 476 -3.18 16.48 -32.67
N ASP A 477 -2.40 17.54 -32.47
CA ASP A 477 -0.94 17.46 -32.33
C ASP A 477 -0.49 17.19 -30.89
N ASN A 478 0.55 16.37 -30.71
CA ASN A 478 1.18 16.23 -29.40
C ASN A 478 1.90 17.54 -28.99
N PRO A 479 1.47 18.23 -27.92
CA PRO A 479 2.03 19.53 -27.53
C PRO A 479 3.52 19.46 -27.17
N ARG A 480 4.05 18.31 -26.76
CA ARG A 480 5.47 18.12 -26.49
C ARG A 480 6.30 18.08 -27.78
N ILE A 481 5.79 17.48 -28.85
CA ILE A 481 6.47 17.46 -30.16
C ILE A 481 6.45 18.86 -30.78
N VAL A 482 5.31 19.56 -30.67
CA VAL A 482 5.21 20.99 -31.02
C VAL A 482 6.21 21.85 -30.23
N GLU A 483 6.47 21.51 -28.97
CA GLU A 483 7.50 22.18 -28.16
C GLU A 483 8.91 21.91 -28.69
N TYR A 484 9.24 20.68 -29.10
CA TYR A 484 10.53 20.38 -29.73
C TYR A 484 10.76 21.19 -31.00
N HIS A 485 9.73 21.45 -31.80
CA HIS A 485 9.85 22.25 -33.02
C HIS A 485 10.27 23.70 -32.76
N LYS A 486 9.97 24.24 -31.57
CA LYS A 486 10.38 25.60 -31.18
C LYS A 486 11.89 25.75 -31.02
N SER A 487 12.63 24.66 -30.85
CA SER A 487 14.11 24.61 -30.87
C SER A 487 14.68 24.60 -32.31
N THR A 488 13.89 25.04 -33.29
CA THR A 488 14.32 25.11 -34.70
C THR A 488 13.74 26.34 -35.39
N THR A 489 14.32 26.68 -36.54
CA THR A 489 13.89 27.75 -37.45
C THR A 489 12.75 27.34 -38.39
N LEU A 490 12.03 26.25 -38.09
CA LEU A 490 10.85 25.86 -38.86
C LEU A 490 9.83 27.01 -38.89
N SER A 491 9.18 27.22 -40.03
CA SER A 491 8.12 28.22 -40.13
C SER A 491 6.97 27.85 -39.20
N HIS A 492 6.22 28.86 -38.77
CA HIS A 492 5.10 28.71 -37.85
C HIS A 492 4.02 27.72 -38.33
N GLU A 493 3.91 27.50 -39.64
CA GLU A 493 2.96 26.54 -40.23
C GLU A 493 3.40 25.09 -40.00
N TYR A 494 4.67 24.77 -40.22
CA TYR A 494 5.22 23.42 -40.03
C TYR A 494 5.52 23.10 -38.56
N ALA A 495 5.88 24.10 -37.75
CA ALA A 495 6.20 23.90 -36.35
C ALA A 495 4.99 23.55 -35.45
N LYS A 496 3.76 23.60 -35.99
CA LYS A 496 2.53 23.23 -35.28
C LYS A 496 2.10 21.78 -35.47
N GLN A 497 2.66 21.08 -36.45
CA GLN A 497 2.22 19.74 -36.88
C GLN A 497 3.15 18.68 -36.31
N ASP A 498 2.63 17.73 -35.54
CA ASP A 498 3.47 16.64 -34.99
C ASP A 498 3.88 15.60 -36.05
N GLU A 499 3.26 15.63 -37.24
CA GLU A 499 3.65 14.83 -38.41
C GLU A 499 4.89 15.36 -39.13
N THR A 500 5.34 16.59 -38.82
CA THR A 500 6.59 17.12 -39.37
C THR A 500 7.78 16.35 -38.80
N PRO A 501 8.69 15.77 -39.61
CA PRO A 501 9.80 14.97 -39.09
C PRO A 501 10.62 15.67 -38.00
N TRP A 502 10.49 15.19 -36.77
CA TRP A 502 10.93 15.89 -35.55
C TRP A 502 12.19 15.28 -34.89
N CYS A 503 12.91 14.37 -35.54
CA CYS A 503 14.15 13.79 -34.98
C CYS A 503 15.21 14.86 -34.65
N SER A 504 15.37 15.87 -35.52
CA SER A 504 16.29 16.99 -35.30
C SER A 504 15.73 17.99 -34.28
N SER A 505 14.42 18.25 -34.31
CA SER A 505 13.75 19.11 -33.33
C SER A 505 13.95 18.58 -31.91
N PHE A 506 13.75 17.28 -31.70
CA PHE A 506 14.03 16.59 -30.43
C PHE A 506 15.50 16.74 -30.02
N ALA A 507 16.44 16.49 -30.94
CA ALA A 507 17.87 16.60 -30.64
C ALA A 507 18.28 18.03 -30.26
N ASN A 508 17.74 19.06 -30.94
CA ASN A 508 18.00 20.46 -30.59
C ASN A 508 17.44 20.77 -29.20
N TRP A 509 16.19 20.38 -28.94
CA TRP A 509 15.54 20.60 -27.66
C TRP A 509 16.33 19.99 -26.49
N CYS A 510 16.77 18.72 -26.57
CA CYS A 510 17.55 18.11 -25.50
C CYS A 510 18.90 18.80 -25.26
N VAL A 511 19.55 19.29 -26.33
CA VAL A 511 20.82 20.02 -26.24
C VAL A 511 20.61 21.41 -25.62
N GLU A 512 19.58 22.14 -26.04
CA GLU A 512 19.22 23.46 -25.51
C GLU A 512 18.79 23.41 -24.04
N GLN A 513 17.94 22.44 -23.66
CA GLN A 513 17.55 22.24 -22.27
C GLN A 513 18.75 21.89 -21.37
N SER A 514 19.83 21.37 -21.95
CA SER A 514 21.07 21.09 -21.23
C SER A 514 22.04 22.27 -21.15
N GLY A 515 21.67 23.44 -21.68
CA GLY A 515 22.48 24.66 -21.66
C GLY A 515 23.48 24.78 -22.83
N TYR A 516 23.34 23.97 -23.87
CA TYR A 516 24.19 23.99 -25.06
C TYR A 516 23.42 24.53 -26.27
N GLU A 517 24.12 25.18 -27.20
CA GLU A 517 23.50 25.64 -28.45
C GLU A 517 23.31 24.46 -29.42
N GLY A 518 22.11 24.34 -29.98
CA GLY A 518 21.77 23.38 -31.02
C GLY A 518 22.30 23.80 -32.39
N THR A 519 21.67 23.26 -33.43
CA THR A 519 21.86 23.67 -34.83
C THR A 519 20.76 24.60 -35.33
N ASP A 520 19.72 24.81 -34.52
CA ASP A 520 18.47 25.51 -34.83
C ASP A 520 17.77 25.02 -36.10
N SER A 521 18.10 23.82 -36.57
CA SER A 521 17.64 23.28 -37.84
C SER A 521 16.84 22.00 -37.63
N ALA A 522 15.69 21.88 -38.31
CA ALA A 522 14.93 20.64 -38.37
C ALA A 522 15.56 19.56 -39.27
N TRP A 523 16.64 19.89 -40.00
CA TRP A 523 17.33 18.93 -40.84
C TRP A 523 18.34 18.11 -40.05
N ALA A 524 18.15 16.79 -39.94
CA ALA A 524 19.10 15.90 -39.27
C ALA A 524 20.55 16.03 -39.78
N ARG A 525 20.76 16.44 -41.04
CA ARG A 525 22.09 16.65 -41.63
C ARG A 525 22.80 17.91 -41.14
N SER A 526 22.12 18.88 -40.52
CA SER A 526 22.77 20.06 -39.94
C SER A 526 23.82 19.67 -38.90
N TRP A 527 23.53 18.62 -38.13
CA TRP A 527 24.39 18.06 -37.10
C TRP A 527 25.73 17.54 -37.63
N LEU A 528 25.89 17.34 -38.95
CA LEU A 528 27.19 17.04 -39.54
C LEU A 528 28.21 18.17 -39.32
N ASN A 529 27.81 19.39 -39.00
CA ASN A 529 28.73 20.49 -38.73
C ASN A 529 28.68 20.97 -37.27
N TRP A 530 27.90 20.29 -36.41
CA TRP A 530 27.77 20.65 -35.00
C TRP A 530 28.93 20.10 -34.17
N GLY A 531 29.53 20.97 -33.35
CA GLY A 531 30.66 20.60 -32.49
C GLY A 531 31.86 20.02 -33.24
N LYS A 532 32.59 19.12 -32.59
CA LYS A 532 33.75 18.40 -33.15
C LYS A 532 33.39 16.99 -33.60
N LYS A 533 33.98 16.54 -34.70
CA LYS A 533 33.90 15.14 -35.15
C LYS A 533 34.73 14.25 -34.23
N ILE A 534 34.17 13.12 -33.81
CA ILE A 534 34.90 12.09 -33.06
C ILE A 534 34.91 10.77 -33.86
N THR A 535 35.96 9.96 -33.67
CA THR A 535 36.12 8.65 -34.36
C THR A 535 35.78 7.47 -33.46
N THR A 536 36.03 7.61 -32.15
CA THR A 536 35.59 6.65 -31.13
C THR A 536 34.29 7.17 -30.52
N PRO A 537 33.17 6.43 -30.60
CA PRO A 537 31.90 6.91 -30.08
C PRO A 537 31.95 7.01 -28.57
N ARG A 538 31.40 8.11 -28.03
CA ARG A 538 31.17 8.30 -26.60
C ARG A 538 29.67 8.23 -26.36
N ARG A 539 29.27 7.59 -25.26
CA ARG A 539 27.88 7.57 -24.82
C ARG A 539 27.31 8.99 -24.74
N GLY A 540 26.15 9.19 -25.37
CA GLY A 540 25.49 10.48 -25.55
C GLY A 540 25.97 11.29 -26.75
N CYS A 541 26.98 10.88 -27.52
CA CYS A 541 27.40 11.65 -28.69
C CYS A 541 26.29 11.69 -29.74
N ILE A 542 26.21 12.79 -30.48
CA ILE A 542 25.26 12.91 -31.59
C ILE A 542 25.70 11.95 -32.71
N VAL A 543 24.78 11.12 -33.17
CA VAL A 543 24.94 10.23 -34.33
C VAL A 543 24.09 10.73 -35.48
N VAL A 544 24.69 10.82 -36.67
CA VAL A 544 23.98 11.22 -37.88
C VAL A 544 24.00 10.08 -38.89
N PHE A 545 22.83 9.71 -39.40
CA PHE A 545 22.65 8.63 -40.37
C PHE A 545 22.13 9.15 -41.71
N LYS A 546 22.46 8.44 -42.80
CA LYS A 546 21.83 8.64 -44.11
C LYS A 546 20.46 7.96 -44.16
N ARG A 547 19.48 8.59 -44.82
CA ARG A 547 18.16 8.00 -45.07
C ARG A 547 17.89 7.99 -46.58
N PRO A 548 18.19 6.86 -47.27
CA PRO A 548 17.94 6.73 -48.70
C PRO A 548 16.44 6.90 -49.05
N PRO A 549 16.10 7.28 -50.29
CA PRO A 549 17.01 7.54 -51.43
C PRO A 549 17.55 8.97 -51.48
N SER A 550 17.05 9.90 -50.65
CA SER A 550 17.46 11.31 -50.73
C SER A 550 18.88 11.54 -50.18
N PRO A 551 19.77 12.22 -50.92
CA PRO A 551 21.13 12.51 -50.48
C PRO A 551 21.17 13.49 -49.29
N THR A 552 20.15 14.33 -49.16
CA THR A 552 20.02 15.36 -48.10
C THR A 552 19.20 14.90 -46.91
N SER A 553 18.43 13.80 -47.02
CA SER A 553 17.69 13.23 -45.89
C SER A 553 18.61 12.47 -44.91
N GLY A 554 18.24 12.46 -43.64
CA GLY A 554 18.98 11.78 -42.59
C GLY A 554 18.16 11.52 -41.35
N HIS A 555 18.79 10.89 -40.38
CA HIS A 555 18.27 10.69 -39.03
C HIS A 555 19.34 11.11 -38.02
N VAL A 556 18.92 11.65 -36.89
CA VAL A 556 19.81 12.08 -35.80
C VAL A 556 19.29 11.56 -34.46
N GLY A 557 20.22 11.25 -33.55
CA GLY A 557 19.92 10.85 -32.19
C GLY A 557 21.19 10.78 -31.33
N PHE A 558 21.08 10.17 -30.17
CA PHE A 558 22.15 10.04 -29.18
C PHE A 558 22.66 8.60 -29.12
N TYR A 559 23.97 8.41 -29.24
CA TYR A 559 24.63 7.11 -29.15
C TYR A 559 24.50 6.51 -27.74
N ILE A 560 23.98 5.29 -27.63
CA ILE A 560 23.84 4.55 -26.37
C ILE A 560 24.91 3.48 -26.25
N ASP A 561 24.99 2.62 -27.28
CA ASP A 561 25.90 1.48 -27.36
C ASP A 561 25.99 0.98 -28.83
N GLN A 562 26.78 -0.05 -29.10
CA GLN A 562 26.85 -0.69 -30.41
C GLN A 562 27.28 -2.15 -30.34
N ASN A 563 26.90 -2.93 -31.34
CA ASN A 563 27.49 -4.25 -31.60
C ASN A 563 28.23 -4.25 -32.95
N SER A 564 28.58 -5.41 -33.50
CA SER A 564 29.33 -5.49 -34.77
C SER A 564 28.63 -4.85 -35.97
N SER A 565 27.29 -4.80 -36.00
CA SER A 565 26.51 -4.36 -37.18
C SER A 565 25.53 -3.21 -36.91
N LYS A 566 25.19 -2.96 -35.65
CA LYS A 566 24.19 -1.98 -35.24
C LYS A 566 24.75 -0.97 -34.24
N ILE A 567 24.20 0.24 -34.29
CA ILE A 567 24.37 1.28 -33.27
C ILE A 567 23.03 1.42 -32.57
N ILE A 568 23.03 1.38 -31.24
CA ILE A 568 21.85 1.58 -30.41
C ILE A 568 21.69 3.08 -30.18
N VAL A 569 20.54 3.63 -30.56
CA VAL A 569 20.30 5.08 -30.62
C VAL A 569 19.06 5.45 -29.85
N LEU A 570 19.18 6.39 -28.92
CA LEU A 570 18.05 7.10 -28.33
C LEU A 570 17.75 8.32 -29.19
N GLY A 571 16.56 8.38 -29.78
CA GLY A 571 16.20 9.46 -30.71
C GLY A 571 14.69 9.63 -30.83
N GLY A 572 14.30 10.83 -31.24
CA GLY A 572 12.92 11.18 -31.55
C GLY A 572 12.51 10.73 -32.95
N ASN A 573 11.21 10.60 -33.17
CA ASN A 573 10.60 10.13 -34.40
C ASN A 573 11.16 8.78 -34.91
N GLN A 574 11.42 7.86 -33.99
CA GLN A 574 11.84 6.50 -34.32
C GLN A 574 10.63 5.57 -34.21
N GLY A 575 9.92 5.37 -35.32
CA GLY A 575 8.59 4.71 -35.26
C GLY A 575 7.56 5.61 -34.58
N ASN A 576 7.63 6.91 -34.88
CA ASN A 576 6.77 7.98 -34.36
C ASN A 576 6.84 8.15 -32.83
N GLU A 577 7.95 7.73 -32.21
CA GLU A 577 8.18 7.79 -30.76
C GLU A 577 9.63 8.20 -30.42
N VAL A 578 9.83 8.80 -29.25
CA VAL A 578 11.13 8.85 -28.57
C VAL A 578 11.40 7.48 -27.94
N ASN A 579 12.28 6.70 -28.56
CA ASN A 579 12.64 5.39 -28.04
C ASN A 579 14.13 5.07 -28.28
N ILE A 580 14.53 3.88 -27.83
CA ILE A 580 15.85 3.33 -28.12
C ILE A 580 15.70 2.30 -29.23
N ALA A 581 16.33 2.56 -30.38
CA ALA A 581 16.23 1.70 -31.54
C ALA A 581 17.60 1.40 -32.16
N PRO A 582 17.82 0.18 -32.69
CA PRO A 582 19.04 -0.15 -33.42
C PRO A 582 19.04 0.46 -34.83
N GLN A 583 20.12 1.15 -35.18
CA GLN A 583 20.39 1.70 -36.52
C GLN A 583 21.54 0.95 -37.19
N ASN A 584 21.49 0.79 -38.52
CA ASN A 584 22.55 0.12 -39.28
C ASN A 584 23.85 0.95 -39.27
N LYS A 585 24.97 0.32 -38.92
CA LYS A 585 26.29 0.96 -38.97
C LYS A 585 26.66 1.48 -40.36
N ASP A 586 26.25 0.78 -41.42
CA ASP A 586 26.52 1.18 -42.82
C ASP A 586 25.84 2.50 -43.23
N ASN A 587 24.87 2.95 -42.43
CA ASN A 587 24.18 4.22 -42.64
C ASN A 587 24.81 5.38 -41.86
N LEU A 588 25.73 5.11 -40.94
CA LEU A 588 26.37 6.15 -40.12
C LEU A 588 27.23 7.08 -41.00
N LEU A 589 27.11 8.38 -40.74
CA LEU A 589 27.89 9.43 -41.41
C LEU A 589 28.90 10.09 -40.47
N ALA A 590 28.52 10.33 -39.21
CA ALA A 590 29.40 10.95 -38.23
C ALA A 590 28.95 10.69 -36.79
N TYR A 591 29.94 10.69 -35.89
CA TYR A 591 29.77 10.95 -34.46
C TYR A 591 30.21 12.38 -34.15
N ARG A 592 29.44 13.09 -33.33
CA ARG A 592 29.66 14.51 -33.01
C ARG A 592 29.56 14.76 -31.51
N TRP A 593 30.44 15.61 -31.00
CA TRP A 593 30.52 15.98 -29.59
C TRP A 593 30.64 17.51 -29.46
N PRO A 594 30.15 18.16 -28.39
CA PRO A 594 30.36 19.59 -28.20
C PRO A 594 31.83 20.02 -28.29
N SER A 595 32.08 21.17 -28.91
CA SER A 595 33.43 21.77 -29.01
C SER A 595 33.94 22.28 -27.66
N VAL A 596 33.02 22.80 -26.83
CA VAL A 596 33.26 23.17 -25.43
C VAL A 596 32.38 22.22 -24.61
N TYR A 597 32.99 21.46 -23.69
CA TYR A 597 32.27 20.58 -22.76
C TYR A 597 32.84 20.85 -21.38
N THR A 598 32.04 21.42 -20.47
CA THR A 598 32.41 21.63 -19.08
C THR A 598 31.92 20.41 -18.29
N GLU A 599 32.85 19.65 -17.71
CA GLU A 599 32.52 18.63 -16.71
C GLU A 599 32.35 19.37 -15.38
N ASP A 600 31.11 19.64 -14.99
CA ASP A 600 30.77 20.12 -13.63
C ASP A 600 30.80 18.96 -12.63
#